data_AF-A0A958R058-F1
#
_entry.id   AF-A0A958R058-F1
#
_cell.length_a   1.000
_cell.length_b   1.000
_cell.length_c   1.000
_cell.angle_alpha   90.00
_cell.angle_beta   90.00
_cell.angle_gamma   90.00
#
_symmetry.space_group_name_H-M   'P 1'
#
loop_
_entity.id
_entity.type
_entity.pdbx_description
1 polymer ?
#
loop_
_entity_poly.entity_id
_entity_poly.type
_entity_poly.pdbx_seq_one_letter_code
_entity_poly.pdbx_strand_id
1 'polypeptide(L)'
;MKVFSVEDNEIRESIRQGYKKWNRALCPHTATAAWVRNQLGGEEHWIVAATAHPAKFAEIVEPLIEEKITWPPSLVDILNRPSCYEEIEANRESVEEKMSST
;
A
#
# COMPACT_ATOMS: atom_id res chain seq x y z
N MET A 1 16.08 -9.50 -17.83
CA MET A 1 15.08 -8.93 -16.90
C MET A 1 15.47 -9.37 -15.49
N LYS A 2 15.69 -8.43 -14.55
CA LYS A 2 15.95 -8.76 -13.14
C LYS A 2 14.64 -8.68 -12.36
N VAL A 3 14.39 -9.63 -11.47
CA VAL A 3 13.21 -9.68 -10.60
C VAL A 3 13.70 -10.00 -9.19
N PHE A 4 13.06 -9.40 -8.19
CA PHE A 4 13.40 -9.57 -6.78
C PHE A 4 12.13 -9.86 -6.00
N SER A 5 12.20 -10.79 -5.06
CA SER A 5 11.23 -10.91 -3.97
C SER A 5 11.69 -10.01 -2.82
N VAL A 6 10.75 -9.43 -2.08
CA VAL A 6 11.04 -8.61 -0.91
C VAL A 6 10.09 -9.04 0.19
N GLU A 7 10.65 -9.44 1.32
CA GLU A 7 9.91 -9.94 2.46
C GLU A 7 9.32 -8.80 3.28
N ASP A 8 8.27 -9.09 4.04
CA ASP A 8 7.58 -8.11 4.87
C ASP A 8 8.51 -7.32 5.80
N ASN A 9 9.51 -7.98 6.41
CA ASN A 9 10.45 -7.31 7.31
C ASN A 9 11.36 -6.32 6.56
N GLU A 10 11.72 -6.64 5.33
CA GLU A 10 12.51 -5.78 4.45
C GLU A 10 11.66 -4.58 3.97
N ILE A 11 10.38 -4.82 3.67
CA ILE A 11 9.41 -3.75 3.36
C ILE A 11 9.26 -2.80 4.55
N ARG A 12 9.07 -3.32 5.76
CA ARG A 12 8.96 -2.50 6.98
C ARG A 12 10.21 -1.66 7.20
N GLU A 13 11.39 -2.23 7.02
CA GLU A 13 12.64 -1.49 7.17
C GLU A 13 12.81 -0.44 6.07
N SER A 14 12.44 -0.75 4.83
CA SER A 14 12.43 0.20 3.72
C SER A 14 11.49 1.38 3.97
N ILE A 15 10.34 1.16 4.62
CA ILE A 15 9.44 2.25 5.05
C ILE A 15 10.17 3.18 6.04
N ARG A 16 10.80 2.62 7.09
CA ARG A 16 11.53 3.41 8.10
C ARG A 16 12.67 4.22 7.47
N GLN A 17 13.49 3.56 6.65
CA GLN A 17 14.63 4.20 6.00
C GLN A 17 14.17 5.24 4.98
N GLY A 18 13.14 4.94 4.20
CA GLY A 18 12.55 5.86 3.24
C GLY A 18 12.03 7.12 3.91
N TYR A 19 11.36 6.98 5.07
CA TYR A 19 10.88 8.12 5.84
C TYR A 19 12.04 8.99 6.33
N LYS A 20 13.04 8.40 6.97
CA LYS A 20 14.23 9.12 7.45
C LYS A 20 15.00 9.82 6.34
N LYS A 21 15.10 9.20 5.16
CA LYS A 21 15.90 9.69 4.04
C LYS A 21 15.20 10.77 3.22
N TRP A 22 13.90 10.61 2.98
CA TRP A 22 13.15 11.46 2.05
C TRP A 22 12.10 12.34 2.72
N ASN A 23 11.93 12.22 4.05
CA ASN A 23 10.87 12.86 4.81
C ASN A 23 9.49 12.63 4.18
N ARG A 24 9.25 11.41 3.68
CA ARG A 24 8.03 11.04 2.97
C ARG A 24 7.62 9.62 3.29
N ALA A 25 6.40 9.46 3.78
CA ALA A 25 5.84 8.15 4.08
C ALA A 25 5.63 7.34 2.79
N LEU A 26 6.07 6.08 2.80
CA LEU A 26 5.89 5.14 1.69
C LEU A 26 4.80 4.12 2.06
N CYS A 27 3.94 3.77 1.09
CA CYS A 27 3.12 2.58 1.23
C CYS A 27 3.98 1.31 1.04
N PRO A 28 3.52 0.13 1.51
CA PRO A 28 4.26 -1.13 1.36
C PRO A 28 4.76 -1.39 -0.06
N HIS A 29 3.91 -1.21 -1.07
CA HIS A 29 4.26 -1.40 -2.49
C HIS A 29 5.40 -0.49 -2.98
N THR A 30 5.39 0.78 -2.56
CA THR A 30 6.44 1.73 -2.94
C THR A 30 7.74 1.39 -2.22
N ALA A 31 7.64 0.96 -0.96
CA ALA A 31 8.79 0.54 -0.17
C ALA A 31 9.46 -0.73 -0.72
N THR A 32 8.70 -1.67 -1.32
CA THR A 32 9.25 -2.81 -2.07
C THR A 32 10.19 -2.34 -3.18
N ALA A 33 9.73 -1.41 -4.03
CA ALA A 33 10.55 -0.89 -5.13
C ALA A 33 11.73 -0.03 -4.63
N ALA A 34 11.53 0.76 -3.57
CA ALA A 34 12.59 1.52 -2.93
C ALA A 34 13.69 0.62 -2.33
N TRP A 35 13.31 -0.53 -1.77
CA TRP A 35 14.24 -1.53 -1.26
C TRP A 35 15.10 -2.09 -2.38
N VAL A 36 14.48 -2.55 -3.48
CA VAL A 36 15.20 -3.08 -4.64
C VAL A 36 16.14 -2.03 -5.24
N ARG A 37 15.69 -0.78 -5.37
CA ARG A 37 16.53 0.34 -5.82
C ARG A 37 17.77 0.51 -4.94
N ASN A 38 17.64 0.36 -3.62
CA ASN A 38 18.77 0.46 -2.71
C ASN A 38 19.73 -0.74 -2.82
N GLN A 39 19.23 -1.95 -3.09
CA GLN A 39 20.07 -3.13 -3.31
C GLN A 39 20.85 -3.06 -4.62
N LEU A 40 20.25 -2.51 -5.67
CA LEU A 40 20.89 -2.37 -6.97
C LEU A 40 22.00 -1.29 -6.96
N GLY A 41 21.89 -0.30 -6.08
CA GLY A 41 22.89 0.75 -5.91
C GLY A 41 22.99 1.68 -7.13
N GLY A 42 24.20 2.18 -7.39
CA GLY A 42 24.50 2.99 -8.57
C GLY A 42 24.22 4.48 -8.43
N GLU A 43 24.85 5.25 -9.33
CA GLU A 43 24.67 6.71 -9.47
C GLU A 43 23.66 7.08 -10.57
N GLU A 44 23.12 6.09 -11.30
CA GLU A 44 22.11 6.36 -12.31
C GLU A 44 20.82 6.94 -11.72
N HIS A 45 20.07 7.64 -12.57
CA HIS A 45 18.77 8.18 -12.19
C HIS A 45 17.71 7.07 -12.18
N TRP A 46 17.01 6.96 -11.06
CA TRP A 46 15.93 5.99 -10.86
C TRP A 46 14.57 6.68 -10.82
N ILE A 47 13.58 6.05 -11.43
CA ILE A 47 12.16 6.37 -11.24
C ILE A 47 11.49 5.18 -10.57
N VAL A 48 10.84 5.41 -9.43
CA VAL A 48 10.04 4.42 -8.73
C VAL A 48 8.57 4.80 -8.87
N ALA A 49 7.75 3.88 -9.38
CA ALA A 49 6.30 4.05 -9.41
C ALA A 49 5.73 3.92 -7.99
N ALA A 50 5.22 5.03 -7.45
CA ALA A 50 4.50 5.03 -6.18
C ALA A 50 3.03 4.65 -6.44
N THR A 51 2.72 3.35 -6.40
CA THR A 51 1.47 2.79 -6.91
C THR A 51 0.25 3.03 -6.00
N ALA A 52 0.45 3.44 -4.75
CA ALA A 52 -0.63 3.73 -3.81
C ALA A 52 -0.22 4.80 -2.79
N HIS A 53 -1.21 5.54 -2.28
CA HIS A 53 -1.02 6.49 -1.19
C HIS A 53 -0.81 5.75 0.16
N PRO A 54 0.11 6.19 1.04
CA PRO A 54 0.39 5.51 2.32
C PRO A 54 -0.83 5.43 3.25
N ALA A 55 -1.74 6.41 3.17
CA ALA A 55 -2.96 6.41 3.98
C ALA A 55 -3.80 5.13 3.84
N LYS A 56 -3.80 4.48 2.66
CA LYS A 56 -4.52 3.21 2.44
C LYS A 56 -4.01 2.04 3.33
N PHE A 57 -2.89 2.22 4.02
CA PHE A 57 -2.21 1.24 4.86
C PHE A 57 -1.73 1.88 6.18
N ALA A 58 -2.48 2.86 6.69
CA ALA A 58 -2.09 3.68 7.85
C ALA A 58 -1.76 2.82 9.08
N GLU A 59 -2.51 1.74 9.30
CA GLU A 59 -2.30 0.77 10.38
C GLU A 59 -0.94 0.07 10.33
N ILE A 60 -0.34 -0.04 9.15
CA ILE A 60 1.02 -0.59 8.96
C ILE A 60 2.06 0.53 9.02
N VAL A 61 1.80 1.66 8.35
CA VAL A 61 2.81 2.69 8.11
C VAL A 61 3.00 3.60 9.32
N GLU A 62 1.92 4.07 9.96
CA GLU A 62 2.00 5.03 11.08
C GLU A 62 2.88 4.53 12.25
N PRO A 63 2.77 3.26 12.70
CA PRO A 63 3.65 2.75 13.76
C PRO A 63 5.12 2.67 13.37
N LEU A 64 5.44 2.56 12.07
CA LEU A 64 6.81 2.45 11.58
C LEU A 64 7.50 3.80 11.45
N ILE A 65 6.73 4.84 11.13
CA ILE A 65 7.22 6.21 10.99
C ILE A 65 7.02 7.05 12.26
N GLU A 66 6.32 6.50 13.26
CA GLU A 66 5.98 7.15 14.54
C GLU A 66 5.21 8.47 14.35
N GLU A 67 4.43 8.57 13.27
CA GLU A 67 3.67 9.76 12.87
C GLU A 67 2.34 9.38 12.23
N LYS A 68 1.33 10.26 12.40
CA LYS A 68 0.03 10.10 11.75
C LYS A 68 0.07 10.54 10.30
N ILE A 69 -0.46 9.69 9.41
CA ILE A 69 -0.57 10.05 8.00
C ILE A 69 -1.76 10.99 7.83
N THR A 70 -1.51 12.14 7.22
CA THR A 70 -2.60 13.03 6.79
C THR A 70 -3.38 12.36 5.66
N TRP A 71 -4.66 12.11 5.91
CA TRP A 71 -5.57 11.61 4.89
C TRP A 71 -5.98 12.73 3.94
N PRO A 72 -5.94 12.50 2.61
CA PRO A 72 -6.56 13.40 1.65
C PRO A 72 -8.04 13.64 2.02
N PRO A 73 -8.54 14.89 2.04
CA PRO A 73 -9.91 15.18 2.43
C PRO A 73 -10.97 14.36 1.67
N SER A 74 -10.76 14.16 0.37
CA SER A 74 -11.63 13.33 -0.46
C SER A 74 -11.71 11.86 -0.04
N LEU A 75 -10.65 11.32 0.56
CA LEU A 75 -10.66 9.95 1.12
C LEU A 75 -11.37 9.90 2.46
N VAL A 76 -11.22 10.93 3.30
CA VAL A 76 -11.97 11.04 4.57
C VAL A 76 -13.47 11.02 4.31
N ASP A 77 -13.92 11.77 3.30
CA ASP A 77 -15.34 11.81 2.92
C ASP A 77 -15.86 10.46 2.44
N ILE A 78 -15.04 9.64 1.77
CA ILE A 78 -15.42 8.30 1.31
C ILE A 78 -15.50 7.34 2.50
N LEU A 79 -14.53 7.38 3.42
CA LEU A 79 -14.47 6.50 4.60
C LEU A 79 -15.66 6.68 5.54
N ASN A 80 -16.22 7.89 5.61
CA ASN A 80 -17.37 8.19 6.46
C ASN A 80 -18.72 7.80 5.84
N ARG A 81 -18.76 7.27 4.61
CA ARG A 81 -20.01 6.83 3.98
C ARG A 81 -20.46 5.48 4.55
N PRO A 82 -21.77 5.25 4.72
CA PRO A 82 -22.27 3.94 5.10
C PRO A 82 -21.88 2.90 4.05
N SER A 83 -21.35 1.76 4.49
CA SER A 83 -21.12 0.61 3.61
C SER A 83 -22.44 -0.11 3.37
N CYS A 84 -22.70 -0.46 2.10
CA CYS A 84 -23.84 -1.27 1.69
C CYS A 84 -23.30 -2.42 0.85
N TYR A 85 -23.38 -3.63 1.39
CA TYR A 85 -22.92 -4.85 0.74
C TYR A 85 -23.78 -6.01 1.24
N GLU A 86 -23.77 -7.09 0.48
CA GLU A 86 -24.38 -8.37 0.87
C GLU A 86 -23.28 -9.42 0.95
N GLU A 87 -23.33 -10.24 1.99
CA GLU A 87 -22.41 -11.35 2.17
C GLU A 87 -22.94 -12.57 1.43
N ILE A 88 -22.03 -13.28 0.75
CA ILE A 88 -22.32 -14.52 0.03
C ILE A 88 -21.27 -15.57 0.38
N GLU A 89 -21.60 -16.84 0.19
CA GLU A 89 -20.64 -17.93 0.32
C GLU A 89 -19.54 -17.83 -0.74
N ALA A 90 -18.34 -18.31 -0.41
CA ALA A 90 -17.17 -18.31 -1.29
C ALA A 90 -17.22 -19.42 -2.36
N ASN A 91 -18.35 -19.52 -3.07
CA ASN A 91 -18.57 -20.49 -4.16
C ASN A 91 -19.19 -19.79 -5.38
N ARG A 92 -19.17 -20.49 -6.51
CA ARG A 92 -19.65 -19.93 -7.78
C ARG A 92 -21.16 -19.76 -7.78
N GLU A 93 -21.87 -20.73 -7.21
CA GLU A 93 -23.33 -20.80 -7.19
C GLU A 93 -23.93 -19.55 -6.51
N SER A 94 -23.41 -19.15 -5.36
CA SER A 94 -23.86 -17.97 -4.62
C SER A 94 -23.59 -16.65 -5.36
N VAL A 95 -22.52 -16.58 -6.16
CA VAL A 95 -22.26 -15.41 -7.04
C VAL A 95 -23.29 -15.35 -8.16
N GLU A 96 -23.55 -16.48 -8.83
CA GLU A 96 -24.49 -16.56 -9.96
C GLU A 96 -25.93 -16.24 -9.54
N GLU A 97 -26.37 -16.76 -8.39
CA GLU A 97 -27.68 -16.46 -7.81
C GLU A 97 -27.84 -14.95 -7.55
N LYS A 98 -26.83 -14.32 -6.95
CA LYS A 98 -26.90 -12.90 -6.61
C LYS A 98 -26.85 -11.98 -7.82
N MET A 99 -26.03 -12.30 -8.82
CA MET A 99 -25.94 -11.55 -10.07
C MET A 99 -27.21 -11.67 -10.93
N SER A 100 -27.91 -12.81 -10.86
CA SER A 100 -29.15 -13.04 -11.64
C SER A 100 -30.38 -12.43 -10.99
N SER A 101 -30.29 -12.05 -9.71
CA SER A 101 -31.39 -11.48 -8.92
C SER A 101 -31.41 -9.94 -8.92
N THR A 102 -30.61 -9.30 -9.77
CA THR A 102 -30.51 -7.84 -9.97
C THR A 102 -31.05 -7.45 -11.34
#